data_AF-A0A2N2KT38-F1
#
_entry.id   AF-A0A2N2KT38-F1
#
_cell.length_a   1.000
_cell.length_b   1.000
_cell.length_c   1.000
_cell.angle_alpha   90.00
_cell.angle_beta   90.00
_cell.angle_gamma   90.00
#
_symmetry.space_group_name_H-M   'P 1'
#
loop_
_entity.id
_entity.type
_entity.pdbx_description
1 polymer ?
#
loop_
_entity_poly.entity_id
_entity_poly.type
_entity_poly.pdbx_seq_one_letter_code
_entity_poly.pdbx_strand_id
1 'polypeptide(L)'
;MNKQEFNELLDFAIDREKEAVEFYRSLQKEAKFGDQIQMLKELEAMEMGHIVVIEKIRVTGAKPEDIQRTPNLMISEYITADPETLDLTYQSILIKAMKREESSFKLYSEMSVKFPDAEISTLFRRLASDEAKHKLLFEKLYDDWMSAGN
;
A
#
# COMPACT_ATOMS: atom_id res chain seq x y z
N MET A 1 -24.64 -0.34 -11.73
CA MET A 1 -24.28 -1.01 -10.46
C MET A 1 -25.24 -0.52 -9.38
N ASN A 2 -25.58 -1.35 -8.40
CA ASN A 2 -26.34 -0.89 -7.23
C ASN A 2 -25.41 -0.52 -6.06
N LYS A 3 -25.93 0.21 -5.07
CA LYS A 3 -25.15 0.67 -3.90
C LYS A 3 -24.54 -0.47 -3.07
N GLN A 4 -25.09 -1.67 -3.17
CA GLN A 4 -24.60 -2.84 -2.44
C GLN A 4 -23.29 -3.36 -3.03
N GLU A 5 -23.22 -3.54 -4.35
CA GLU A 5 -21.99 -3.96 -5.05
C GLU A 5 -20.82 -2.99 -4.79
N PHE A 6 -21.10 -1.67 -4.73
CA PHE A 6 -20.08 -0.67 -4.39
C PHE A 6 -19.55 -0.84 -2.95
N ASN A 7 -20.45 -1.06 -1.99
CA ASN A 7 -20.08 -1.27 -0.60
C ASN A 7 -19.27 -2.57 -0.43
N GLU A 8 -19.62 -3.63 -1.14
CA GLU A 8 -18.88 -4.90 -1.10
C GLU A 8 -17.43 -4.74 -1.61
N LEU A 9 -17.21 -3.88 -2.63
CA LEU A 9 -15.86 -3.57 -3.11
C LEU A 9 -15.06 -2.72 -2.11
N LEU A 10 -15.71 -1.78 -1.43
CA LEU A 10 -15.09 -1.01 -0.34
C LEU A 10 -14.73 -1.90 0.84
N ASP A 11 -15.61 -2.84 1.20
CA ASP A 11 -15.38 -3.81 2.27
C ASP A 11 -14.20 -4.71 1.92
N PHE A 12 -14.12 -5.19 0.66
CA PHE A 12 -12.98 -5.93 0.16
C PHE A 12 -11.65 -5.16 0.30
N ALA A 13 -11.62 -3.88 -0.10
CA ALA A 13 -10.42 -3.06 0.06
C ALA A 13 -10.06 -2.89 1.55
N ILE A 14 -11.03 -2.55 2.39
CA ILE A 14 -10.83 -2.38 3.84
C ILE A 14 -10.28 -3.65 4.49
N ASP A 15 -10.79 -4.82 4.14
CA ASP A 15 -10.34 -6.07 4.73
C ASP A 15 -8.88 -6.38 4.35
N ARG A 16 -8.45 -6.02 3.13
CA ARG A 16 -7.04 -6.09 2.75
C ARG A 16 -6.16 -5.15 3.57
N GLU A 17 -6.62 -3.92 3.82
CA GLU A 17 -5.88 -2.97 4.67
C GLU A 17 -5.81 -3.47 6.12
N LYS A 18 -6.87 -4.09 6.66
CA LYS A 18 -6.84 -4.71 7.99
C LYS A 18 -5.86 -5.87 8.07
N GLU A 19 -5.81 -6.72 7.05
CA GLU A 19 -4.81 -7.79 6.95
C GLU A 19 -3.39 -7.22 6.95
N ALA A 20 -3.16 -6.06 6.33
CA ALA A 20 -1.89 -5.34 6.35
C ALA A 20 -1.53 -4.79 7.73
N VAL A 21 -2.48 -4.13 8.39
CA VAL A 21 -2.34 -3.65 9.77
C VAL A 21 -1.95 -4.79 10.71
N GLU A 22 -2.67 -5.92 10.66
CA GLU A 22 -2.37 -7.07 11.53
C GLU A 22 -1.03 -7.72 11.20
N PHE A 23 -0.66 -7.77 9.92
CA PHE A 23 0.66 -8.24 9.49
C PHE A 23 1.77 -7.37 10.08
N TYR A 24 1.71 -6.03 9.95
CA TYR A 24 2.74 -5.18 10.52
C TYR A 24 2.77 -5.24 12.05
N ARG A 25 1.60 -5.37 12.70
CA ARG A 25 1.51 -5.61 14.15
C ARG A 25 2.16 -6.91 14.58
N SER A 26 2.08 -7.98 13.79
CA SER A 26 2.74 -9.24 14.11
C SER A 26 4.25 -9.08 14.01
N LEU A 27 4.75 -8.45 12.93
CA LEU A 27 6.17 -8.19 12.76
C LEU A 27 6.76 -7.30 13.86
N GLN A 28 6.01 -6.31 14.36
CA GLN A 28 6.45 -5.47 15.49
C GLN A 28 6.75 -6.28 16.75
N LYS A 29 6.05 -7.41 16.97
CA LYS A 29 6.27 -8.30 18.12
C LYS A 29 7.50 -9.19 17.94
N GLU A 30 7.91 -9.43 16.69
CA GLU A 30 9.06 -10.27 16.32
C GLU A 30 10.35 -9.47 16.16
N ALA A 31 10.24 -8.19 15.79
CA ALA A 31 11.37 -7.30 15.60
C ALA A 31 12.16 -7.09 16.89
N LYS A 32 13.49 -7.07 16.76
CA LYS A 32 14.41 -7.03 17.92
C LYS A 32 14.95 -5.64 18.21
N PHE A 33 14.92 -4.75 17.23
CA PHE A 33 15.58 -3.44 17.29
C PHE A 33 14.56 -2.30 17.18
N GLY A 34 14.84 -1.19 17.86
CA GLY A 34 13.93 -0.04 17.93
C GLY A 34 13.59 0.55 16.57
N ASP A 35 14.57 0.71 15.69
CA ASP A 35 14.36 1.32 14.37
C ASP A 35 13.45 0.47 13.47
N GLN A 36 13.56 -0.87 13.56
CA GLN A 36 12.68 -1.80 12.85
C GLN A 36 11.24 -1.69 13.36
N ILE A 37 11.07 -1.67 14.69
CA ILE A 37 9.75 -1.52 15.32
C ILE A 37 9.12 -0.18 14.93
N GLN A 38 9.91 0.89 14.91
CA GLN A 38 9.43 2.22 14.53
C GLN A 38 8.97 2.25 13.07
N MET A 39 9.75 1.68 12.16
CA MET A 39 9.37 1.57 10.76
C MET A 39 8.09 0.74 10.56
N LEU A 40 7.95 -0.38 11.28
CA LEU A 40 6.75 -1.22 11.20
C LEU A 40 5.50 -0.51 11.77
N LYS A 41 5.65 0.39 12.74
CA LYS A 41 4.56 1.24 13.24
C LYS A 41 4.14 2.30 12.23
N GLU A 42 5.09 2.86 11.49
CA GLU A 42 4.80 3.80 10.42
C GLU A 42 4.02 3.13 9.29
N LEU A 43 4.43 1.91 8.92
CA LEU A 43 3.70 1.05 8.00
C LEU A 43 2.28 0.74 8.50
N GLU A 44 2.12 0.31 9.76
CA GLU A 44 0.79 0.10 10.35
C GLU A 44 -0.09 1.36 10.27
N ALA A 45 0.46 2.52 10.63
CA ALA A 45 -0.28 3.78 10.61
C ALA A 45 -0.71 4.21 9.20
N MET A 46 0.10 3.88 8.18
CA MET A 46 -0.20 4.12 6.78
C MET A 46 -1.44 3.34 6.32
N GLU A 47 -1.48 2.04 6.62
CA GLU A 47 -2.62 1.17 6.26
C GLU A 47 -3.89 1.55 7.03
N MET A 48 -3.76 1.97 8.30
CA MET A 48 -4.89 2.55 9.04
C MET A 48 -5.42 3.82 8.36
N GLY A 49 -4.52 4.63 7.78
CA GLY A 49 -4.87 5.80 6.98
C GLY A 49 -5.70 5.44 5.75
N HIS A 50 -5.34 4.36 5.03
CA HIS A 50 -6.12 3.84 3.92
C HIS A 50 -7.55 3.49 4.32
N ILE A 51 -7.73 2.78 5.43
CA ILE A 51 -9.08 2.42 5.94
C ILE A 51 -9.93 3.69 6.13
N VAL A 52 -9.37 4.73 6.74
CA VAL A 52 -10.09 6.01 6.95
C VAL A 52 -10.46 6.67 5.62
N VAL A 53 -9.56 6.64 4.64
CA VAL A 53 -9.82 7.18 3.30
C VAL A 53 -10.93 6.39 2.60
N ILE A 54 -10.90 5.06 2.65
CA ILE A 54 -11.92 4.20 2.03
C ILE A 54 -13.30 4.44 2.67
N GLU A 55 -13.38 4.52 4.00
CA GLU A 55 -14.64 4.83 4.70
C GLU A 55 -15.16 6.24 4.38
N LYS A 56 -14.27 7.21 4.19
CA LYS A 56 -14.66 8.55 3.73
C LYS A 56 -15.22 8.51 2.31
N ILE A 57 -14.65 7.70 1.42
CA ILE A 57 -15.13 7.52 0.04
C ILE A 57 -16.53 6.88 0.06
N ARG A 58 -16.82 5.95 0.97
CA ARG A 58 -18.16 5.36 1.15
C ARG A 58 -19.26 6.42 1.30
N VAL A 59 -18.95 7.52 1.98
CA VAL A 59 -19.91 8.61 2.25
C VAL A 59 -19.87 9.68 1.17
N THR A 60 -18.69 10.03 0.68
CA THR A 60 -18.48 11.22 -0.18
C THR A 60 -18.37 10.92 -1.67
N GLY A 61 -18.26 9.64 -2.05
CA GLY A 61 -17.92 9.22 -3.40
C GLY A 61 -16.43 9.40 -3.73
N ALA A 62 -15.95 8.70 -4.76
CA ALA A 62 -14.59 8.87 -5.24
C ALA A 62 -14.52 10.05 -6.22
N LYS A 63 -13.46 10.86 -6.13
CA LYS A 63 -13.31 12.09 -6.91
C LYS A 63 -12.04 12.07 -7.76
N PRO A 64 -12.11 12.35 -9.07
CA PRO A 64 -10.92 12.33 -9.93
C PRO A 64 -9.82 13.31 -9.53
N GLU A 65 -10.16 14.45 -8.93
CA GLU A 65 -9.21 15.45 -8.44
C GLU A 65 -8.30 14.94 -7.31
N ASP A 66 -8.69 13.88 -6.60
CA ASP A 66 -7.88 13.26 -5.56
C ASP A 66 -6.81 12.30 -6.14
N ILE A 67 -6.88 12.00 -7.45
CA ILE A 67 -5.95 11.09 -8.14
C ILE A 67 -4.72 11.88 -8.58
N GLN A 68 -3.56 11.52 -8.07
CA GLN A 68 -2.30 12.16 -8.41
C GLN A 68 -1.41 11.22 -9.21
N ARG A 69 -0.65 11.80 -10.15
CA ARG A 69 0.36 11.03 -10.89
C ARG A 69 1.64 10.99 -10.08
N THR A 70 2.04 9.78 -9.70
CA THR A 70 3.29 9.54 -8.97
C THR A 70 4.36 8.99 -9.91
N PRO A 71 5.60 9.52 -9.89
CA PRO A 71 6.74 8.89 -10.58
C PRO A 71 7.02 7.49 -10.03
N ASN A 72 7.37 6.53 -10.89
CA ASN A 72 7.80 5.20 -10.48
C ASN A 72 9.32 5.08 -10.64
N LEU A 73 10.06 4.79 -9.56
CA LEU A 73 11.52 4.59 -9.62
C LEU A 73 11.88 3.18 -10.10
N MET A 74 10.91 2.27 -10.09
CA MET A 74 11.02 0.89 -10.53
C MET A 74 11.99 0.03 -9.71
N ILE A 75 12.44 0.49 -8.53
CA ILE A 75 13.44 -0.21 -7.71
C ILE A 75 12.88 -1.56 -7.26
N SER A 76 11.64 -1.58 -6.79
CA SER A 76 11.01 -2.81 -6.29
C SER A 76 10.89 -3.87 -7.38
N GLU A 77 10.65 -3.47 -8.63
CA GLU A 77 10.48 -4.34 -9.79
C GLU A 77 11.76 -5.11 -10.14
N TYR A 78 12.94 -4.53 -9.86
CA TYR A 78 14.23 -5.20 -10.08
C TYR A 78 14.70 -6.07 -8.92
N ILE A 79 14.05 -5.98 -7.76
CA ILE A 79 14.38 -6.83 -6.61
C ILE A 79 13.72 -8.20 -6.78
N THR A 80 14.54 -9.26 -6.86
CA THR A 80 14.07 -10.65 -7.02
C THR A 80 13.90 -11.39 -5.69
N ALA A 81 14.23 -10.74 -4.58
CA ALA A 81 14.08 -11.34 -3.25
C ALA A 81 12.61 -11.63 -2.96
N ASP A 82 12.36 -12.82 -2.40
CA ASP A 82 11.02 -13.23 -1.99
C ASP A 82 10.66 -12.60 -0.63
N PRO A 83 9.68 -11.67 -0.58
CA PRO A 83 9.26 -11.00 0.65
C PRO A 83 8.88 -11.96 1.77
N GLU A 84 8.41 -13.17 1.49
CA GLU A 84 7.99 -14.12 2.52
C GLU A 84 9.19 -14.73 3.27
N THR A 85 10.34 -14.83 2.60
CA THR A 85 11.55 -15.48 3.15
C THR A 85 12.53 -14.50 3.80
N LEU A 86 12.35 -13.20 3.56
CA LEU A 86 13.23 -12.17 4.08
C LEU A 86 13.18 -12.07 5.60
N ASP A 87 14.32 -11.75 6.20
CA ASP A 87 14.41 -11.47 7.63
C ASP A 87 13.77 -10.12 8.01
N LEU A 88 13.92 -9.71 9.26
CA LEU A 88 13.42 -8.43 9.78
C LEU A 88 14.50 -7.35 9.88
N THR A 89 15.56 -7.43 9.06
CA THR A 89 16.47 -6.30 8.92
C THR A 89 15.74 -5.09 8.34
N TYR A 90 16.28 -3.89 8.56
CA TYR A 90 15.68 -2.65 8.05
C TYR A 90 15.50 -2.69 6.52
N GLN A 91 16.55 -3.13 5.80
CA GLN A 91 16.52 -3.32 4.35
C GLN A 91 15.43 -4.32 3.93
N SER A 92 15.34 -5.48 4.60
CA SER A 92 14.32 -6.49 4.29
C SER A 92 12.90 -5.97 4.54
N ILE A 93 12.67 -5.18 5.59
CA ILE A 93 11.37 -4.56 5.86
C ILE A 93 11.00 -3.57 4.75
N LEU A 94 11.95 -2.75 4.28
CA LEU A 94 11.75 -1.87 3.12
C LEU A 94 11.38 -2.66 1.86
N ILE A 95 12.08 -3.76 1.58
CA ILE A 95 11.78 -4.63 0.43
C ILE A 95 10.36 -5.21 0.54
N LYS A 96 10.00 -5.74 1.71
CA LYS A 96 8.65 -6.28 1.97
C LYS A 96 7.57 -5.21 1.75
N ALA A 97 7.77 -4.01 2.28
CA ALA A 97 6.85 -2.89 2.11
C ALA A 97 6.70 -2.51 0.62
N MET A 98 7.80 -2.23 -0.08
CA MET A 98 7.78 -1.88 -1.50
C MET A 98 7.04 -2.92 -2.36
N LYS A 99 7.28 -4.20 -2.12
CA LYS A 99 6.63 -5.29 -2.86
C LYS A 99 5.14 -5.40 -2.55
N ARG A 100 4.73 -5.08 -1.33
CA ARG A 100 3.32 -5.04 -0.94
C ARG A 100 2.60 -3.90 -1.66
N GLU A 101 3.14 -2.68 -1.61
CA GLU A 101 2.60 -1.51 -2.32
C GLU A 101 2.55 -1.75 -3.83
N GLU A 102 3.59 -2.37 -4.41
CA GLU A 102 3.61 -2.74 -5.83
C GLU A 102 2.47 -3.70 -6.19
N SER A 103 2.19 -4.68 -5.33
CA SER A 103 1.10 -5.66 -5.52
C SER A 103 -0.27 -5.00 -5.41
N SER A 104 -0.49 -4.18 -4.38
CA SER A 104 -1.72 -3.40 -4.19
C SER A 104 -1.96 -2.43 -5.35
N PHE A 105 -0.92 -1.72 -5.79
CA PHE A 105 -0.98 -0.83 -6.96
C PHE A 105 -1.46 -1.57 -8.22
N LYS A 106 -0.89 -2.73 -8.51
CA LYS A 106 -1.27 -3.54 -9.67
C LYS A 106 -2.71 -4.02 -9.56
N LEU A 107 -3.09 -4.56 -8.39
CA LEU A 107 -4.45 -5.02 -8.13
C LEU A 107 -5.47 -3.90 -8.36
N TYR A 108 -5.29 -2.74 -7.73
CA TYR A 108 -6.24 -1.63 -7.86
C TYR A 108 -6.22 -1.05 -9.28
N SER A 109 -5.06 -0.98 -9.94
CA SER A 109 -4.99 -0.59 -11.35
C SER A 109 -5.81 -1.51 -12.25
N GLU A 110 -5.68 -2.83 -12.08
CA GLU A 110 -6.45 -3.83 -12.84
C GLU A 110 -7.95 -3.73 -12.55
N MET A 111 -8.32 -3.60 -11.28
CA MET A 111 -9.72 -3.44 -10.87
C MET A 111 -10.33 -2.17 -11.48
N SER A 112 -9.58 -1.07 -11.54
CA SER A 112 -10.05 0.17 -12.15
C SER A 112 -10.40 0.07 -13.64
N VAL A 113 -9.80 -0.90 -14.35
CA VAL A 113 -10.06 -1.20 -15.76
C VAL A 113 -11.18 -2.22 -15.91
N LYS A 114 -11.24 -3.19 -15.00
CA LYS A 114 -12.22 -4.30 -15.03
C LYS A 114 -13.66 -3.84 -14.77
N PHE A 115 -13.85 -2.82 -13.94
CA PHE A 115 -15.18 -2.28 -13.65
C PHE A 115 -15.53 -1.10 -14.57
N PRO A 116 -16.60 -1.19 -15.38
CA PRO A 116 -17.00 -0.14 -16.33
C PRO A 116 -17.70 1.06 -15.67
N ASP A 117 -18.06 0.95 -14.39
CA ASP A 117 -18.71 2.01 -13.64
C ASP A 117 -17.70 3.12 -13.29
N ALA A 118 -18.07 4.37 -13.59
CA ALA A 118 -17.17 5.50 -13.44
C ALA A 118 -16.78 5.78 -11.98
N GLU A 119 -17.67 5.55 -11.02
CA GLU A 119 -17.41 5.79 -9.60
C GLU A 119 -16.45 4.73 -9.05
N ILE A 120 -16.67 3.46 -9.39
CA ILE A 120 -15.76 2.35 -9.03
C ILE A 120 -14.39 2.53 -9.66
N SER A 121 -14.35 2.85 -10.95
CA SER A 121 -13.09 3.07 -11.66
C SER A 121 -12.30 4.21 -11.01
N THR A 122 -12.99 5.28 -10.60
CA THR A 122 -12.38 6.41 -9.88
C THR A 122 -11.87 6.00 -8.50
N LEU A 123 -12.64 5.21 -7.74
CA LEU A 123 -12.21 4.65 -6.45
C LEU A 123 -10.90 3.88 -6.59
N PHE A 124 -10.86 2.90 -7.50
CA PHE A 124 -9.67 2.06 -7.65
C PHE A 124 -8.46 2.82 -8.23
N ARG A 125 -8.68 3.80 -9.11
CA ARG A 125 -7.59 4.68 -9.56
C ARG A 125 -7.03 5.52 -8.41
N ARG A 126 -7.89 5.98 -7.49
CA ARG A 126 -7.46 6.72 -6.31
C ARG A 126 -6.62 5.84 -5.39
N LEU A 127 -7.12 4.65 -5.06
CA LEU A 127 -6.37 3.68 -4.25
C LEU A 127 -5.01 3.38 -4.88
N ALA A 128 -4.97 3.02 -6.18
CA ALA A 128 -3.71 2.81 -6.89
C ALA A 128 -2.79 4.06 -6.84
N SER A 129 -3.33 5.27 -6.97
CA SER A 129 -2.55 6.50 -6.83
C SER A 129 -1.90 6.63 -5.45
N ASP A 130 -2.59 6.22 -4.38
CA ASP A 130 -2.08 6.27 -3.02
C ASP A 130 -1.00 5.19 -2.79
N GLU A 131 -1.22 3.93 -3.21
CA GLU A 131 -0.19 2.88 -3.19
C GLU A 131 1.09 3.30 -3.94
N ALA A 132 0.93 3.98 -5.08
CA ALA A 132 2.08 4.46 -5.86
C ALA A 132 2.91 5.50 -5.08
N LYS A 133 2.28 6.35 -4.28
CA LYS A 133 2.99 7.33 -3.41
C LYS A 133 3.76 6.62 -2.31
N HIS A 134 3.17 5.60 -1.70
CA HIS A 134 3.80 4.82 -0.65
C HIS A 134 4.96 3.99 -1.18
N LYS A 135 4.76 3.31 -2.33
CA LYS A 135 5.85 2.65 -3.06
C LYS A 135 7.02 3.62 -3.30
N LEU A 136 6.75 4.80 -3.87
CA LEU A 136 7.80 5.80 -4.12
C LEU A 136 8.51 6.24 -2.83
N LEU A 137 7.79 6.38 -1.71
CA LEU A 137 8.38 6.71 -0.42
C LEU A 137 9.35 5.62 0.03
N PHE A 138 8.96 4.35 -0.01
CA PHE A 138 9.83 3.25 0.39
C PHE A 138 11.01 3.04 -0.56
N GLU A 139 10.81 3.25 -1.86
CA GLU A 139 11.90 3.22 -2.84
C GLU A 139 12.96 4.28 -2.56
N LYS A 140 12.55 5.49 -2.15
CA LYS A 140 13.49 6.54 -1.75
C LYS A 140 14.22 6.18 -0.46
N LEU A 141 13.50 5.69 0.55
CA LEU A 141 14.12 5.26 1.81
C LEU A 141 15.13 4.12 1.58
N TYR A 142 14.83 3.21 0.66
CA TYR A 142 15.75 2.15 0.25
C TYR A 142 16.98 2.70 -0.47
N ASP A 143 16.79 3.60 -1.44
CA ASP A 143 17.90 4.23 -2.18
C ASP A 143 18.82 5.04 -1.24
N ASP A 144 18.24 5.79 -0.31
CA ASP A 144 18.98 6.53 0.73
C ASP A 144 19.76 5.58 1.65
N TRP A 145 19.12 4.48 2.09
CA TRP A 145 19.75 3.47 2.94
C TRP A 145 20.96 2.82 2.26
N MET A 146 20.82 2.44 0.99
CA MET A 146 21.90 1.86 0.18
C MET A 146 23.02 2.88 -0.09
N SER A 147 22.66 4.14 -0.38
CA SER A 147 23.61 5.22 -0.65
C SER A 147 24.45 5.59 0.58
N ALA A 148 23.94 5.35 1.79
CA ALA A 148 24.68 5.51 3.03
C ALA A 148 25.72 4.40 3.30
N GLY A 149 25.81 3.38 2.44
CA GLY A 149 26.82 2.32 2.52
C GLY A 149 26.46 1.17 3.47
N ASN A 150 25.18 0.96 3.71
CA ASN A 150 24.66 -0.16 4.52
C ASN A 150 24.42 -1.44 3.71
#